data_AF-A0A6V7XZ01-F1
#
_entry.id   AF-A0A6V7XZ01-F1
#
_cell.length_a   1.000
_cell.length_b   1.000
_cell.length_c   1.000
_cell.angle_alpha   90.00
_cell.angle_beta   90.00
_cell.angle_gamma   90.00
#
_symmetry.space_group_name_H-M   'P 1'
#
loop_
_entity.id
_entity.type
_entity.pdbx_description
1 polymer ?
#
loop_
_entity_poly.entity_id
_entity_poly.type
_entity_poly.pdbx_seq_one_letter_code
_entity_poly.pdbx_strand_id
1 'polypeptide(L)'
;MFSLKDFFLYFSICLSIPSVIVYILEVWTIICNKTLHNSFYTLFSVRAIFGLVYVFDSYYGFRLPNLFPYWFSANPHPDWTLSVFIFLVNFSLLADNLATVCVMLNRFTAIALPLKHQIVS
;
A
#
# COMPACT_ATOMS: atom_id res chain seq x y z
N MET A 1 19.25 26.94 -7.79
CA MET A 1 17.89 27.26 -7.32
C MET A 1 17.09 25.96 -7.38
N PHE A 2 16.77 25.36 -6.24
CA PHE A 2 16.01 24.10 -6.23
C PHE A 2 14.63 24.34 -6.84
N SER A 3 14.24 23.52 -7.82
CA SER A 3 12.89 23.59 -8.37
C SER A 3 11.88 23.14 -7.31
N LEU A 4 10.72 23.77 -7.29
CA LEU A 4 9.62 23.41 -6.40
C LEU A 4 9.20 21.94 -6.60
N LYS A 5 9.35 21.42 -7.83
CA LYS A 5 9.14 20.01 -8.18
C LYS A 5 10.12 19.09 -7.45
N ASP A 6 11.40 19.45 -7.40
CA ASP A 6 12.45 18.64 -6.78
C ASP A 6 12.23 18.59 -5.27
N PHE A 7 11.88 19.71 -4.64
CA PHE A 7 11.53 19.76 -3.22
C PHE A 7 10.39 18.81 -2.86
N PHE A 8 9.27 18.84 -3.61
CA PHE A 8 8.15 17.93 -3.38
C PHE A 8 8.53 16.47 -3.60
N LEU A 9 9.42 16.20 -4.56
CA LEU A 9 9.88 14.85 -4.84
C LEU A 9 10.72 14.31 -3.66
N TYR A 10 11.71 15.07 -3.17
CA TYR A 10 12.51 14.68 -2.00
C TYR A 10 11.66 14.56 -0.73
N PHE A 11 10.72 15.48 -0.50
CA PHE A 11 9.80 15.41 0.63
C PHE A 11 8.93 14.15 0.57
N SER A 12 8.37 13.84 -0.60
CA SER A 12 7.61 12.63 -0.82
C SER A 12 8.44 11.36 -0.63
N ILE A 13 9.75 11.44 -0.89
CA ILE A 13 10.66 10.32 -0.67
C ILE A 13 10.88 10.09 0.83
N CYS A 14 11.16 11.16 1.58
CA CYS A 14 11.34 11.08 3.02
C CYS A 14 10.10 10.53 3.74
N LEU A 15 8.89 10.85 3.27
CA LEU A 15 7.65 10.37 3.87
C LEU A 15 7.35 8.90 3.62
N SER A 16 7.83 8.31 2.52
CA SER A 16 7.50 6.91 2.21
C SER A 16 8.33 5.89 2.99
N ILE A 17 9.57 6.25 3.37
CA ILE A 17 10.46 5.37 4.14
C ILE A 17 9.77 4.90 5.44
N PRO A 18 9.23 5.80 6.30
CA PRO A 18 8.51 5.35 7.48
C PRO A 18 7.24 4.57 7.13
N SER A 19 6.54 4.89 6.03
CA SER A 19 5.36 4.13 5.61
C SER A 19 5.68 2.67 5.26
N VAL A 20 6.77 2.41 4.52
CA VAL A 20 7.21 1.05 4.20
C VAL A 20 7.54 0.27 5.47
N ILE A 21 8.26 0.90 6.40
CA ILE A 21 8.61 0.28 7.69
C ILE A 21 7.34 -0.12 8.46
N VAL A 22 6.35 0.78 8.53
CA VAL A 22 5.08 0.50 9.21
C VAL A 22 4.36 -0.68 8.57
N TYR A 23 4.23 -0.73 7.24
CA TYR A 23 3.54 -1.84 6.58
C TYR A 23 4.26 -3.18 6.77
N ILE A 24 5.60 -3.20 6.71
CA ILE A 24 6.37 -4.43 6.96
C ILE A 24 6.16 -4.90 8.41
N LEU A 25 6.24 -3.98 9.38
CA LEU A 25 6.04 -4.30 10.79
C LEU A 25 4.63 -4.79 11.06
N GLU A 26 3.62 -4.23 10.40
CA GLU A 26 2.22 -4.65 10.53
C GLU A 26 2.03 -6.09 10.07
N VAL A 27 2.47 -6.41 8.84
CA VAL A 27 2.39 -7.76 8.27
C VAL A 27 3.18 -8.76 9.13
N TRP A 28 4.39 -8.38 9.54
CA TRP A 28 5.22 -9.21 10.42
C TRP A 28 4.54 -9.52 11.75
N THR A 29 4.00 -8.49 12.41
CA THR A 29 3.36 -8.61 13.73
C THR A 29 2.14 -9.51 13.67
N ILE A 30 1.35 -9.45 12.59
CA ILE A 30 0.15 -10.28 12.43
C ILE A 30 0.54 -11.73 12.14
N ILE A 31 1.56 -11.98 11.31
CA ILE A 31 2.06 -13.33 11.02
C ILE A 31 2.64 -14.00 12.27
N CYS A 32 3.39 -13.26 13.09
CA CYS A 32 4.06 -13.82 14.27
C CYS A 32 3.09 -14.09 15.42
N ASN A 33 1.97 -13.36 15.53
CA ASN A 33 1.04 -13.47 16.66
C ASN A 33 -0.26 -14.17 16.23
N LYS A 34 -0.36 -15.47 16.56
CA LYS A 34 -1.57 -16.28 16.28
C LYS A 34 -2.86 -15.71 16.88
N THR A 35 -2.76 -14.96 17.98
CA THR A 35 -3.91 -14.27 18.62
C THR A 35 -4.51 -13.17 17.76
N LEU A 36 -3.75 -12.68 16.77
CA LEU A 36 -4.18 -11.65 15.82
C LEU A 36 -4.77 -12.24 14.54
N HIS A 37 -4.96 -13.56 14.43
CA HIS A 37 -5.56 -14.18 13.23
C HIS A 37 -7.10 -14.08 13.23
N ASN A 38 -7.62 -12.86 13.37
CA ASN A 38 -9.05 -12.57 13.26
C ASN A 38 -9.33 -11.89 11.91
N SER A 39 -10.56 -12.01 11.40
CA SER A 39 -11.05 -11.38 10.17
C SER A 39 -10.70 -9.88 10.06
N PHE A 40 -10.73 -9.16 11.18
CA PHE A 40 -10.30 -7.75 11.22
C PHE A 40 -8.82 -7.58 10.83
N TYR A 41 -7.92 -8.31 11.48
CA TYR A 41 -6.48 -8.21 11.23
C TYR A 41 -6.09 -8.81 9.88
N THR A 42 -6.82 -9.82 9.38
CA THR A 42 -6.63 -10.32 8.01
C THR A 42 -6.92 -9.23 6.98
N LEU A 43 -8.04 -8.51 7.12
CA LEU A 43 -8.36 -7.37 6.25
C LEU A 43 -7.34 -6.23 6.39
N PHE A 44 -6.84 -6.01 7.60
CA PHE A 44 -5.79 -5.04 7.88
C PHE A 44 -4.47 -5.42 7.18
N SER A 45 -4.03 -6.69 7.26
CA SER A 45 -2.87 -7.20 6.52
C SER A 45 -3.01 -7.08 5.01
N VAL A 46 -4.18 -7.40 4.46
CA VAL A 46 -4.45 -7.26 3.01
C VAL A 46 -4.25 -5.80 2.59
N ARG A 47 -4.74 -4.86 3.39
CA ARG A 47 -4.52 -3.42 3.16
C ARG A 47 -3.03 -3.07 3.19
N ALA A 48 -2.27 -3.51 4.18
CA ALA A 48 -0.83 -3.24 4.27
C ALA A 48 -0.04 -3.83 3.09
N ILE A 49 -0.43 -5.00 2.58
CA ILE A 49 0.19 -5.60 1.39
C ILE A 49 -0.03 -4.72 0.15
N PHE A 50 -1.27 -4.27 -0.09
CA PHE A 50 -1.54 -3.36 -1.21
C PHE A 50 -0.90 -1.99 -1.01
N GLY A 51 -0.80 -1.51 0.22
CA GLY A 51 -0.04 -0.31 0.58
C GLY A 51 1.45 -0.43 0.23
N LEU A 52 2.08 -1.58 0.49
CA LEU A 52 3.45 -1.85 0.05
C LEU A 52 3.56 -1.82 -1.46
N VAL A 53 2.70 -2.55 -2.17
CA VAL A 53 2.70 -2.57 -3.65
C VAL A 53 2.57 -1.15 -4.20
N TYR A 54 1.67 -0.34 -3.65
CA TYR A 54 1.50 1.06 -4.06
C TYR A 54 2.76 1.91 -3.81
N VAL A 55 3.40 1.77 -2.64
CA VAL A 55 4.62 2.55 -2.33
C VAL A 55 5.77 2.13 -3.24
N PHE A 56 5.96 0.83 -3.46
CA PHE A 56 6.94 0.30 -4.40
C PHE A 56 6.68 0.82 -5.82
N ASP A 57 5.45 0.67 -6.31
CA ASP A 57 5.08 1.05 -7.66
C ASP A 57 5.20 2.56 -7.91
N SER A 58 4.68 3.39 -6.99
CA SER A 58 4.82 4.84 -7.07
C SER A 58 6.28 5.31 -6.99
N TYR A 59 7.16 4.56 -6.33
CA TYR A 59 8.59 4.83 -6.32
C TYR A 59 9.26 4.49 -7.64
N TYR A 60 9.19 3.23 -8.03
CA TYR A 60 9.93 2.71 -9.18
C TYR A 60 9.32 3.16 -10.51
N GLY A 61 8.00 3.30 -10.58
CA GLY A 61 7.27 3.68 -11.78
C GLY A 61 7.22 5.19 -12.04
N PHE A 62 7.18 6.02 -10.99
CA PHE A 62 6.92 7.45 -11.15
C PHE A 62 7.99 8.37 -10.55
N ARG A 63 8.52 8.09 -9.35
CA ARG A 63 9.51 8.99 -8.70
C ARG A 63 10.93 8.76 -9.21
N LEU A 64 11.35 7.50 -9.37
CA LEU A 64 12.69 7.15 -9.82
C LEU A 64 12.97 7.63 -11.25
N PRO A 65 12.04 7.51 -12.23
CA PRO A 65 12.26 8.04 -13.57
C PRO A 65 12.33 9.58 -13.62
N ASN A 66 11.70 10.27 -12.67
CA ASN A 66 11.82 11.72 -12.54
C ASN A 66 13.19 12.16 -12.00
N LEU A 67 13.85 11.34 -11.18
CA LEU A 67 15.21 11.58 -10.67
C LEU A 67 16.30 11.12 -11.64
N PHE A 68 16.07 9.98 -12.29
CA PHE A 68 17.00 9.32 -13.19
C PHE A 68 16.28 9.05 -14.52
N PRO A 69 16.14 10.07 -15.39
CA PRO A 69 15.40 9.92 -16.65
C PRO A 69 15.99 8.83 -17.56
N TYR A 70 17.28 8.55 -17.42
CA TYR A 70 17.97 7.50 -18.17
C TYR A 70 17.56 6.07 -17.77
N TRP A 71 16.99 5.89 -16.58
CA TRP A 71 16.60 4.57 -16.08
C TRP A 71 15.45 3.97 -16.89
N PHE A 72 14.51 4.82 -17.32
CA PHE A 72 13.40 4.40 -18.17
C PHE A 72 13.82 4.25 -19.63
N SER A 73 14.76 5.07 -20.11
CA SER A 73 15.28 4.97 -21.48
C SER A 73 16.21 3.78 -21.70
N ALA A 74 16.79 3.21 -20.65
CA ALA A 74 17.59 1.99 -20.71
C ALA A 74 16.72 0.72 -20.87
N ASN A 75 15.41 0.83 -20.71
CA ASN A 75 14.50 -0.29 -20.82
C ASN A 75 14.10 -0.52 -22.30
N PRO A 76 14.26 -1.74 -22.84
CA PRO A 76 13.90 -2.04 -24.24
C PRO A 76 12.40 -1.88 -24.54
N HIS A 77 11.53 -1.91 -23.53
CA HIS A 77 10.08 -1.77 -23.69
C HIS A 77 9.48 -0.76 -22.68
N PRO A 78 9.68 0.55 -22.89
CA PRO A 78 9.24 1.58 -21.95
C PRO A 78 7.71 1.66 -21.85
N ASP A 79 6.99 1.54 -22.97
CA ASP A 79 5.51 1.67 -22.98
C ASP A 79 4.81 0.56 -22.21
N TRP A 80 5.30 -0.68 -22.35
CA TRP A 80 4.75 -1.82 -21.61
C TRP A 80 5.04 -1.69 -20.12
N THR A 81 6.28 -1.30 -19.79
CA THR A 81 6.69 -1.06 -18.40
C THR A 81 5.85 0.03 -17.74
N LEU A 82 5.63 1.15 -18.44
CA LEU A 82 4.76 2.22 -17.96
C LEU A 82 3.31 1.75 -17.76
N SER A 83 2.80 0.94 -18.69
CA SER A 83 1.45 0.39 -18.60
C SER A 83 1.27 -0.51 -17.38
N VAL A 84 2.28 -1.32 -17.05
CA VAL A 84 2.29 -2.17 -15.85
C VAL A 84 2.29 -1.31 -14.58
N PHE A 85 3.14 -0.28 -14.50
CA PHE A 85 3.14 0.66 -13.37
C PHE A 85 1.79 1.37 -13.21
N ILE A 86 1.23 1.91 -14.30
CA ILE A 86 -0.11 2.54 -14.26
C ILE A 86 -1.17 1.55 -13.78
N PHE A 87 -1.16 0.31 -14.29
CA PHE A 87 -2.08 -0.73 -13.85
C PHE A 87 -1.95 -1.02 -12.35
N LEU A 88 -0.73 -1.22 -11.86
CA LEU A 88 -0.44 -1.55 -10.47
C LEU A 88 -0.82 -0.42 -9.52
N VAL A 89 -0.53 0.86 -9.84
CA VAL A 89 -1.00 2.00 -9.04
C VAL A 89 -2.52 2.01 -8.91
N ASN A 90 -3.24 1.90 -10.02
CA ASN A 90 -4.71 1.96 -10.00
C ASN A 90 -5.31 0.77 -9.27
N PHE A 91 -4.77 -0.43 -9.50
CA PHE A 91 -5.22 -1.64 -8.83
C PHE A 91 -4.98 -1.59 -7.33
N SER A 92 -3.77 -1.22 -6.90
CA SER A 92 -3.42 -1.13 -5.47
C SER A 92 -4.21 -0.04 -4.74
N LEU A 93 -4.43 1.12 -5.37
CA LEU A 93 -5.27 2.18 -4.80
C LEU A 93 -6.72 1.74 -4.62
N LEU A 94 -7.29 1.06 -5.63
CA LEU A 94 -8.67 0.58 -5.55
C LEU A 94 -8.81 -0.55 -4.52
N ALA A 95 -7.83 -1.44 -4.45
CA ALA A 95 -7.77 -2.50 -3.46
C ALA A 95 -7.62 -1.95 -2.02
N ASP A 96 -6.82 -0.91 -1.81
CA ASP A 96 -6.65 -0.24 -0.51
C ASP A 96 -7.96 0.43 -0.04
N ASN A 97 -8.64 1.12 -0.96
CA ASN A 97 -9.96 1.71 -0.69
C ASN A 97 -11.00 0.64 -0.35
N LEU A 98 -11.04 -0.46 -1.12
CA LEU A 98 -11.96 -1.56 -0.87
C LEU A 98 -11.66 -2.24 0.47
N ALA A 99 -10.39 -2.49 0.78
CA ALA A 99 -9.97 -3.07 2.07
C ALA A 99 -10.38 -2.15 3.24
N THR A 100 -10.21 -0.83 3.09
CA THR A 100 -10.65 0.14 4.08
C THR A 100 -12.17 0.11 4.31
N VAL A 101 -12.97 0.05 3.23
CA VAL A 101 -14.43 -0.10 3.32
C VAL A 101 -14.80 -1.41 4.02
N CYS A 102 -14.16 -2.52 3.67
CA CYS A 102 -14.38 -3.82 4.32
C CYS A 102 -14.04 -3.79 5.81
N VAL A 103 -12.94 -3.13 6.20
CA VAL A 103 -12.57 -2.94 7.60
C VAL A 103 -13.64 -2.13 8.36
N MET A 104 -14.12 -1.03 7.76
CA MET A 104 -15.18 -0.21 8.34
C MET A 104 -16.48 -0.99 8.49
N LEU A 105 -16.88 -1.74 7.46
CA LEU A 105 -18.06 -2.60 7.51
C LEU A 105 -17.92 -3.70 8.57
N ASN A 106 -16.77 -4.35 8.68
CA ASN A 106 -16.51 -5.37 9.70
C ASN A 106 -16.61 -4.79 11.13
N ARG A 107 -16.15 -3.56 11.34
CA ARG A 107 -16.31 -2.87 12.63
C ARG A 107 -17.76 -2.46 12.86
N PHE A 108 -18.45 -1.97 11.84
CA PHE A 108 -19.86 -1.59 11.94
C PHE A 108 -20.74 -2.80 12.27
N THR A 109 -20.51 -3.95 11.63
CA THR A 109 -21.25 -5.19 11.92
C THR A 109 -20.96 -5.71 13.32
N ALA A 110 -19.70 -5.62 13.79
CA ALA A 110 -19.37 -5.99 15.17
C ALA A 110 -20.12 -5.14 16.22
N ILE A 111 -20.35 -3.84 15.93
CA ILE A 111 -21.10 -2.94 16.81
C ILE A 111 -22.62 -3.15 16.69
N ALA A 112 -23.14 -3.26 15.46
CA ALA A 112 -24.57 -3.34 15.19
C ALA A 112 -25.17 -4.73 15.49
N LEU A 113 -24.36 -5.79 15.41
CA LEU A 113 -24.78 -7.18 15.60
C LEU A 113 -23.83 -7.93 16.56
N PRO A 114 -23.77 -7.54 17.85
CA PRO A 114 -22.84 -8.11 18.81
C PRO A 114 -23.04 -9.62 19.03
N LEU A 115 -24.26 -10.13 18.80
CA LEU A 115 -24.62 -11.55 18.96
C LEU A 115 -23.91 -12.49 17.97
N LYS A 116 -23.47 -12.00 16.79
CA LYS A 116 -22.75 -12.82 15.81
C LYS A 116 -21.23 -12.79 15.97
N HIS A 117 -20.69 -11.87 16.79
CA HIS A 117 -19.24 -11.67 16.90
C HIS A 117 -18.60 -12.45 18.06
N GLN A 118 -19.39 -13.10 18.92
CA GLN A 118 -18.92 -13.83 20.10
C GLN A 118 -18.70 -15.35 19.91
N ILE A 119 -18.91 -15.92 18.73
CA ILE A 119 -18.87 -17.38 18.55
C ILE A 119 -17.83 -17.78 17.51
N VAL A 120 -16.55 -17.50 17.78
CA VAL A 120 -15.42 -18.41 17.45
C VAL A 120 -14.33 -18.11 18.48
N SER A 121 -14.45 -18.72 19.66
CA SER A 121 -13.33 -18.89 20.59
C SER A 121 -12.52 -20.11 20.20
#